data_AF-A0A8J5IHJ0-F1
#
_entry.id   AF-A0A8J5IHJ0-F1
#
_cell.length_a   1.000
_cell.length_b   1.000
_cell.length_c   1.000
_cell.angle_alpha   90.00
_cell.angle_beta   90.00
_cell.angle_gamma   90.00
#
_symmetry.space_group_name_H-M   'P 1'
#
loop_
_entity.id
_entity.type
_entity.pdbx_description
1 polymer ?
#
loop_
_entity_poly.entity_id
_entity_poly.type
_entity_poly.pdbx_seq_one_letter_code
_entity_poly.pdbx_strand_id
1 'polypeptide(L)'
;MRREESEAVAAFLEDISGFLDDEADQRTSTSAVTPAHHLAHSVSNETLASHVTNHNTVRQENEKQETTKGSLPEDEAEWKRALRNLKAGKRRDAYRKRLKAEWQTLRCEEVELAARLEDRRTRNQGGMAHSAWRAIAMRQLEGWRVAEAQQEKLKTAVKRRRELIQDAEDMIRKRLKEMDQVRGESSCLDKRIRPEPADKRLFEAYLNELDAIYARTDAVFQSCETEPKMGPYLNTTPLKKRDGDIEYYENVGVLHVPFDFKRTCLALWEITRQPYRQLDREEFNGVEDAENTIA
;
A
#
# COMPACT_ATOMS: atom_id res chain seq x y z
N MET A 1 4.82 18.64 5.20
CA MET A 1 4.93 17.26 4.67
C MET A 1 3.68 16.42 4.94
N ARG A 2 3.45 15.83 6.13
CA ARG A 2 2.29 14.92 6.34
C ARG A 2 0.88 15.52 6.18
N ARG A 3 0.70 16.84 6.36
CA ARG A 3 -0.60 17.52 6.17
C ARG A 3 -0.88 17.84 4.70
N GLU A 4 0.14 18.30 3.98
CA GLU A 4 0.03 18.64 2.55
C GLU A 4 -0.23 17.38 1.71
N GLU A 5 0.38 16.26 2.08
CA GLU A 5 0.12 14.97 1.45
C GLU A 5 -1.30 14.46 1.72
N SER A 6 -1.83 14.64 2.93
CA SER A 6 -3.23 14.27 3.22
C SER A 6 -4.24 15.15 2.50
N GLU A 7 -3.92 16.43 2.31
CA GLU A 7 -4.77 17.39 1.61
C GLU A 7 -4.75 17.14 0.09
N ALA A 8 -3.59 16.78 -0.47
CA ALA A 8 -3.48 16.37 -1.86
C ALA A 8 -4.21 15.04 -2.14
N VAL A 9 -4.16 14.07 -1.22
CA VAL A 9 -4.90 12.81 -1.35
C VAL A 9 -6.41 13.04 -1.20
N ALA A 10 -6.83 13.91 -0.28
CA ALA A 10 -8.23 14.30 -0.14
C ALA A 10 -8.75 15.01 -1.40
N ALA A 11 -8.01 15.97 -1.94
CA ALA A 11 -8.37 16.67 -3.17
C ALA A 11 -8.46 15.73 -4.38
N PHE A 12 -7.56 14.75 -4.48
CA PHE A 12 -7.59 13.74 -5.54
C PHE A 12 -8.80 12.80 -5.42
N LEU A 13 -9.17 12.41 -4.19
CA LEU A 13 -10.36 11.58 -3.97
C LEU A 13 -11.66 12.35 -4.22
N GLU A 14 -11.66 13.66 -3.94
CA GLU A 14 -12.80 14.55 -4.22
C GLU A 14 -13.01 14.74 -5.74
N ASP A 15 -11.92 14.90 -6.50
CA ASP A 15 -11.95 14.97 -7.97
C ASP A 15 -12.46 13.66 -8.60
N ILE A 16 -12.07 12.50 -8.04
CA ILE A 16 -12.59 11.20 -8.46
C ILE A 16 -14.08 11.04 -8.10
N SER A 17 -14.53 11.52 -6.93
CA SER A 17 -15.96 11.48 -6.59
C SER A 17 -16.78 12.38 -7.51
N GLY A 18 -16.30 13.59 -7.84
CA GLY A 18 -16.96 14.48 -8.79
C GLY A 18 -17.09 13.85 -10.18
N PHE A 19 -16.04 13.16 -10.64
CA PHE A 19 -16.06 12.44 -11.92
C PHE A 19 -17.04 11.25 -11.95
N LEU A 20 -17.26 10.59 -10.81
CA LEU A 20 -18.21 9.48 -10.67
C LEU A 20 -19.66 9.97 -10.49
N ASP A 21 -19.86 11.10 -9.82
CA ASP A 21 -21.17 11.74 -9.63
C ASP A 21 -21.67 12.40 -10.93
N ASP A 22 -20.78 12.99 -11.75
CA ASP A 22 -21.10 13.45 -13.11
C ASP A 22 -21.55 12.30 -14.04
N GLU A 23 -21.11 11.06 -13.78
CA GLU A 23 -21.59 9.86 -14.50
C GLU A 23 -22.93 9.34 -13.96
N ALA A 24 -23.30 9.69 -12.72
CA ALA A 24 -24.55 9.31 -12.07
C ALA A 24 -25.70 10.29 -12.42
N ASP A 25 -25.43 11.58 -12.52
CA ASP A 25 -26.43 12.60 -12.89
C ASP A 25 -26.88 12.53 -14.36
N GLN A 26 -26.04 11.96 -15.23
CA GLN A 26 -26.46 11.60 -16.60
C GLN A 26 -27.39 10.38 -16.63
N ARG A 27 -27.48 9.57 -15.56
CA ARG A 27 -28.37 8.40 -15.48
C ARG A 27 -29.71 8.70 -14.79
N THR A 28 -29.79 9.74 -13.95
CA THR A 28 -31.01 10.08 -13.17
C THR A 28 -31.96 11.04 -13.87
N SER A 29 -31.51 11.78 -14.89
CA SER A 29 -32.39 12.65 -15.70
C SER A 29 -33.37 11.89 -16.62
N THR A 30 -33.22 10.57 -16.77
CA THR A 30 -34.14 9.70 -17.52
C THR A 30 -34.83 8.68 -16.61
N SER A 31 -35.37 9.11 -15.47
CA SER A 31 -36.25 8.23 -14.67
C SER A 31 -37.34 9.03 -13.96
N ALA A 32 -38.28 9.55 -14.73
CA ALA A 32 -39.60 9.94 -14.22
C ALA A 32 -40.69 9.34 -15.12
N VAL A 33 -40.88 8.03 -15.04
CA VAL A 33 -42.18 7.39 -15.30
C VAL A 33 -42.41 6.33 -14.24
N THR A 34 -43.44 6.56 -13.44
CA THR A 34 -43.96 5.71 -12.37
C THR A 34 -44.49 4.36 -12.90
N PRO A 35 -44.45 3.29 -12.07
CA PRO A 35 -44.79 1.94 -12.51
C PRO A 35 -46.19 1.47 -12.06
N ALA A 36 -46.59 0.38 -12.73
CA ALA A 36 -47.54 -0.67 -12.35
C ALA A 36 -49.04 -0.40 -12.57
N HIS A 37 -49.64 -1.20 -13.46
CA HIS A 37 -50.43 -2.36 -13.01
C HIS A 37 -50.36 -3.51 -14.02
N HIS A 38 -50.26 -4.72 -13.46
CA HIS A 38 -50.12 -6.02 -14.10
C HIS A 38 -51.34 -6.40 -14.95
N LEU A 39 -51.09 -7.13 -16.05
CA LEU A 39 -52.10 -7.92 -16.74
C LEU A 39 -51.58 -9.35 -16.91
N ALA A 40 -52.07 -10.23 -16.04
CA ALA A 40 -52.14 -11.65 -16.29
C ALA A 40 -53.41 -11.96 -17.10
N HIS A 41 -53.29 -12.98 -17.93
CA HIS A 41 -54.30 -13.57 -18.81
C HIS A 41 -55.71 -13.70 -18.21
N SER A 42 -56.74 -13.40 -19.00
CA SER A 42 -57.91 -14.26 -19.10
C SER A 42 -58.70 -13.97 -20.38
N VAL A 43 -59.00 -15.04 -21.10
CA VAL A 43 -59.89 -15.10 -22.26
C VAL A 43 -61.33 -15.11 -21.74
N SER A 44 -62.19 -14.24 -22.26
CA SER A 44 -63.63 -14.46 -22.41
C SER A 44 -64.23 -13.47 -23.41
N ASN A 45 -64.50 -14.00 -24.60
CA ASN A 45 -65.64 -13.75 -25.48
C ASN A 45 -66.84 -13.03 -24.86
N GLU A 46 -67.31 -11.95 -25.51
CA GLU A 46 -68.71 -11.77 -25.90
C GLU A 46 -68.92 -10.60 -26.89
N THR A 47 -69.96 -10.80 -27.69
CA THR A 47 -70.37 -10.13 -28.92
C THR A 47 -71.23 -8.90 -28.64
N LEU A 48 -71.04 -7.75 -29.33
CA LEU A 48 -72.13 -6.94 -29.92
C LEU A 48 -71.66 -5.71 -30.72
N ALA A 49 -72.03 -5.77 -32.01
CA ALA A 49 -72.34 -4.72 -32.99
C ALA A 49 -71.90 -3.25 -32.77
N SER A 50 -71.17 -2.73 -33.76
CA SER A 50 -71.64 -1.55 -34.52
C SER A 50 -71.05 -1.54 -35.92
N HIS A 51 -71.94 -1.78 -36.88
CA HIS A 51 -71.73 -1.68 -38.32
C HIS A 51 -71.65 -0.19 -38.68
N VAL A 52 -70.52 0.28 -39.22
CA VAL A 52 -70.50 1.53 -40.01
C VAL A 52 -70.20 1.16 -41.45
N THR A 53 -71.28 1.02 -42.18
CA THR A 53 -71.30 0.77 -43.62
C THR A 53 -70.90 2.05 -44.36
N ASN A 54 -69.80 1.99 -45.09
CA ASN A 54 -69.44 3.01 -46.08
C ASN A 54 -70.48 2.99 -47.21
N HIS A 55 -71.31 4.02 -47.30
CA HIS A 55 -72.10 4.31 -48.49
C HIS A 55 -71.37 5.37 -49.33
N ASN A 56 -70.69 4.91 -50.38
CA ASN A 56 -70.38 5.74 -51.53
C ASN A 56 -71.67 5.90 -52.35
N THR A 57 -72.31 7.06 -52.23
CA THR A 57 -73.41 7.45 -53.13
C THR A 57 -72.83 8.31 -54.24
N VAL A 58 -72.61 7.70 -55.41
CA VAL A 58 -72.57 8.41 -56.69
C VAL A 58 -74.01 8.77 -57.03
N ARG A 59 -74.36 10.06 -56.92
CA ARG A 59 -75.60 10.61 -57.48
C ARG A 59 -75.19 11.59 -58.57
N GLN A 60 -75.25 11.13 -59.82
CA GLN A 60 -75.36 12.00 -60.98
C GLN A 60 -76.73 12.65 -60.94
N GLU A 61 -76.78 13.97 -60.79
CA GLU A 61 -77.91 14.77 -61.23
C GLU A 61 -77.38 15.85 -62.16
N ASN A 62 -77.69 15.68 -63.44
CA ASN A 62 -77.81 16.79 -64.38
C ASN A 62 -78.87 17.74 -63.84
N GLU A 63 -78.58 19.04 -63.78
CA GLU A 63 -79.60 20.01 -64.19
C GLU A 63 -79.00 21.37 -64.58
N LYS A 64 -79.23 21.65 -65.87
CA LYS A 64 -79.41 22.93 -66.57
C LYS A 64 -78.95 24.22 -65.90
N GLN A 65 -78.07 24.90 -66.63
CA GLN A 65 -77.91 26.35 -66.62
C GLN A 65 -79.23 27.03 -66.96
N GLU A 66 -79.64 27.99 -66.13
CA GLU A 66 -80.36 29.17 -66.60
C GLU A 66 -79.77 30.42 -65.95
N THR A 67 -79.60 31.41 -66.80
CA THR A 67 -78.91 32.68 -66.60
C THR A 67 -79.85 33.72 -66.02
N THR A 68 -79.45 34.46 -64.99
CA THR A 68 -79.94 35.84 -64.83
C THR A 68 -78.97 36.71 -64.04
N LYS A 69 -78.85 37.95 -64.54
CA LYS A 69 -77.88 39.00 -64.21
C LYS A 69 -78.16 39.68 -62.87
N GLY A 70 -77.08 40.15 -62.23
CA GLY A 70 -77.06 41.44 -61.53
C GLY A 70 -76.78 41.41 -60.03
N SER A 71 -75.50 41.40 -59.64
CA SER A 71 -74.97 42.18 -58.51
C SER A 71 -73.43 42.14 -58.55
N LEU A 72 -72.80 43.26 -58.16
CA LEU A 72 -71.36 43.50 -58.15
C LEU A 72 -70.66 42.73 -56.99
N PRO A 73 -69.34 42.96 -56.80
CA PRO A 73 -68.17 42.10 -56.99
C PRO A 73 -67.92 41.06 -55.86
N GLU A 74 -68.91 40.79 -55.00
CA GLU A 74 -68.74 39.97 -53.79
C GLU A 74 -68.48 38.49 -54.12
N ASP A 75 -69.20 37.90 -55.07
CA ASP A 75 -69.04 36.48 -55.42
C ASP A 75 -67.66 36.14 -56.01
N GLU A 76 -67.11 37.03 -56.84
CA GLU A 76 -65.77 36.82 -57.40
C GLU A 76 -64.67 37.06 -56.35
N ALA A 77 -64.88 38.02 -55.46
CA ALA A 77 -64.00 38.26 -54.33
C ALA A 77 -64.02 37.08 -53.34
N GLU A 78 -65.19 36.51 -53.07
CA GLU A 78 -65.40 35.32 -52.26
C GLU A 78 -64.77 34.08 -52.89
N TRP A 79 -64.96 33.85 -54.19
CA TRP A 79 -64.28 32.77 -54.91
C TRP A 79 -62.75 32.90 -54.84
N LYS A 80 -62.22 34.11 -55.02
CA LYS A 80 -60.78 34.40 -54.88
C LYS A 80 -60.28 34.22 -53.44
N ARG A 81 -61.09 34.50 -52.42
CA ARG A 81 -60.78 34.23 -51.01
C ARG A 81 -60.80 32.72 -50.73
N ALA A 82 -61.81 31.99 -51.21
CA ALA A 82 -61.93 30.55 -51.08
C ALA A 82 -60.74 29.82 -51.75
N LEU A 83 -60.35 30.24 -52.96
CA LEU A 83 -59.18 29.69 -53.64
C LEU A 83 -57.87 29.97 -52.89
N ARG A 84 -57.72 31.18 -52.31
CA ARG A 84 -56.56 31.51 -51.45
C ARG A 84 -56.53 30.66 -50.19
N ASN A 85 -57.67 30.45 -49.55
CA ASN A 85 -57.81 29.59 -48.37
C ASN A 85 -57.51 28.13 -48.69
N LEU A 86 -57.98 27.60 -49.83
CA LEU A 86 -57.68 26.25 -50.28
C LEU A 86 -56.19 26.07 -50.60
N LYS A 87 -55.55 27.05 -51.25
CA LYS A 87 -54.09 27.07 -51.46
C LYS A 87 -53.32 27.17 -50.14
N ALA A 88 -53.80 27.97 -49.17
CA ALA A 88 -53.21 28.04 -47.84
C ALA A 88 -53.37 26.73 -47.06
N GLY A 89 -54.52 26.05 -47.18
CA GLY A 89 -54.77 24.72 -46.64
C GLY A 89 -53.79 23.69 -47.22
N LYS A 90 -53.64 23.64 -48.55
CA LYS A 90 -52.65 22.79 -49.22
C LYS A 90 -51.22 23.01 -48.71
N ARG A 91 -50.81 24.27 -48.48
CA ARG A 91 -49.50 24.59 -47.90
C ARG A 91 -49.36 24.09 -46.46
N ARG A 92 -50.39 24.28 -45.62
CA ARG A 92 -50.41 23.78 -44.23
C ARG A 92 -50.32 22.26 -44.19
N ASP A 93 -51.04 21.57 -45.06
CA ASP A 93 -51.02 20.11 -45.12
C ASP A 93 -49.68 19.59 -45.64
N ALA A 94 -49.09 20.24 -46.65
CA ALA A 94 -47.74 19.92 -47.11
C ALA A 94 -46.69 20.10 -45.99
N TYR A 95 -46.78 21.18 -45.21
CA TYR A 95 -45.92 21.42 -44.06
C TYR A 95 -46.10 20.34 -42.97
N ARG A 96 -47.34 20.02 -42.59
CA ARG A 96 -47.63 18.95 -41.62
C ARG A 96 -47.12 17.59 -42.08
N LYS A 97 -47.18 17.30 -43.38
CA LYS A 97 -46.62 16.06 -43.96
C LYS A 97 -45.09 16.01 -43.84
N ARG A 98 -44.39 17.11 -44.15
CA ARG A 98 -42.94 17.22 -43.97
C ARG A 98 -42.55 17.03 -42.51
N LEU A 99 -43.21 17.75 -41.62
CA LEU A 99 -42.95 17.66 -40.18
C LEU A 99 -43.19 16.24 -39.63
N LYS A 100 -44.24 15.55 -40.10
CA LYS A 100 -44.47 14.14 -39.74
C LYS A 100 -43.36 13.22 -40.24
N ALA A 101 -42.88 13.43 -41.46
CA ALA A 101 -41.79 12.64 -42.04
C ALA A 101 -40.48 12.88 -41.28
N GLU A 102 -40.11 14.14 -41.02
CA GLU A 102 -38.93 14.51 -40.23
C GLU A 102 -38.98 13.94 -38.80
N TRP A 103 -40.15 14.00 -38.17
CA TRP A 103 -40.31 13.43 -36.84
C TRP A 103 -40.19 11.91 -36.82
N GLN A 104 -40.67 11.24 -37.88
CA GLN A 104 -40.46 9.80 -38.04
C GLN A 104 -38.99 9.45 -38.26
N THR A 105 -38.27 10.20 -39.10
CA THR A 105 -36.84 9.96 -39.33
C THR A 105 -36.03 10.18 -38.07
N LEU A 106 -36.28 11.27 -37.34
CA LEU A 106 -35.58 11.54 -36.08
C LEU A 106 -35.83 10.45 -35.02
N ARG A 107 -37.05 9.91 -34.96
CA ARG A 107 -37.34 8.78 -34.06
C ARG A 107 -36.59 7.51 -34.46
N CYS A 108 -36.50 7.22 -35.76
CA CYS A 108 -35.71 6.09 -36.24
C CYS A 108 -34.22 6.28 -35.91
N GLU A 109 -33.68 7.49 -36.11
CA GLU A 109 -32.30 7.84 -35.79
C GLU A 109 -32.02 7.76 -34.28
N GLU A 110 -32.93 8.25 -33.44
CA GLU A 110 -32.81 8.16 -31.98
C GLU A 110 -32.71 6.71 -31.51
N VAL A 111 -33.59 5.84 -32.01
CA VAL A 111 -33.57 4.40 -31.70
C VAL A 111 -32.28 3.75 -32.19
N GLU A 112 -31.82 4.09 -33.39
CA GLU A 112 -30.58 3.54 -33.96
C GLU A 112 -29.34 4.00 -33.18
N LEU A 113 -29.26 5.29 -32.84
CA LEU A 113 -28.14 5.85 -32.08
C LEU A 113 -28.13 5.30 -30.65
N ALA A 114 -29.29 5.16 -30.02
CA ALA A 114 -29.41 4.52 -28.71
C ALA A 114 -28.91 3.07 -28.75
N ALA A 115 -29.31 2.29 -29.76
CA ALA A 115 -28.83 0.92 -29.94
C ALA A 115 -27.31 0.87 -30.15
N ARG A 116 -26.75 1.76 -30.99
CA ARG A 116 -25.30 1.85 -31.22
C ARG A 116 -24.52 2.24 -29.96
N LEU A 117 -25.08 3.11 -29.13
CA LEU A 117 -24.46 3.49 -27.86
C LEU A 117 -24.44 2.32 -26.88
N GLU A 118 -25.55 1.59 -26.74
CA GLU A 118 -25.62 0.41 -25.89
C GLU A 118 -24.69 -0.72 -26.38
N ASP A 119 -24.61 -0.96 -27.68
CA ASP A 119 -23.65 -1.90 -28.27
C ASP A 119 -22.19 -1.49 -27.97
N ARG A 120 -21.87 -0.19 -28.06
CA ARG A 120 -20.53 0.30 -27.71
C ARG A 120 -20.27 0.16 -26.21
N ARG A 121 -21.30 0.41 -25.38
CA ARG A 121 -21.21 0.31 -23.92
C ARG A 121 -20.97 -1.12 -23.49
N THR A 122 -21.73 -2.08 -24.00
CA THR A 122 -21.55 -3.51 -23.72
C THR A 122 -20.18 -4.01 -24.21
N ARG A 123 -19.74 -3.59 -25.41
CA ARG A 123 -18.42 -3.92 -25.95
C ARG A 123 -17.27 -3.33 -25.11
N ASN A 124 -17.43 -2.14 -24.55
CA ASN A 124 -16.42 -1.50 -23.69
C ASN A 124 -16.47 -1.97 -22.22
N GLN A 125 -17.65 -2.30 -21.69
CA GLN A 125 -17.81 -2.83 -20.32
C GLN A 125 -17.12 -4.18 -20.13
N GLY A 126 -16.98 -4.96 -21.20
CA GLY A 126 -16.31 -6.27 -21.22
C GLY A 126 -14.84 -6.24 -21.65
N GLY A 127 -14.23 -5.06 -21.84
CA GLY A 127 -12.83 -4.97 -22.25
C GLY A 127 -11.93 -5.61 -21.18
N MET A 128 -11.19 -6.66 -21.55
CA MET A 128 -10.28 -7.38 -20.65
C MET A 128 -9.29 -6.46 -19.92
N ALA A 129 -8.97 -5.30 -20.50
CA ALA A 129 -8.20 -4.26 -19.85
C ALA A 129 -8.94 -3.60 -18.66
N HIS A 130 -10.22 -3.25 -18.80
CA HIS A 130 -11.00 -2.62 -17.73
C HIS A 130 -11.22 -3.59 -16.55
N SER A 131 -11.48 -4.87 -16.82
CA SER A 131 -11.59 -5.88 -15.77
C SER A 131 -10.24 -6.13 -15.09
N ALA A 132 -9.13 -6.13 -15.83
CA ALA A 132 -7.79 -6.22 -15.27
C ALA A 132 -7.44 -5.03 -14.36
N TRP A 133 -7.72 -3.79 -14.80
CA TRP A 133 -7.52 -2.59 -13.98
C TRP A 133 -8.39 -2.60 -12.72
N ARG A 134 -9.65 -3.03 -12.82
CA ARG A 134 -10.51 -3.22 -11.65
C ARG A 134 -9.91 -4.24 -10.68
N ALA A 135 -9.41 -5.37 -11.16
CA ALA A 135 -8.76 -6.38 -10.32
C ALA A 135 -7.48 -5.85 -9.64
N ILE A 136 -6.66 -5.09 -10.37
CA ILE A 136 -5.46 -4.43 -9.83
C ILE A 136 -5.85 -3.42 -8.75
N ALA A 137 -6.84 -2.56 -9.00
CA ALA A 137 -7.30 -1.56 -8.05
C ALA A 137 -7.83 -2.21 -6.76
N MET A 138 -8.63 -3.28 -6.88
CA MET A 138 -9.10 -4.05 -5.72
C MET A 138 -7.95 -4.68 -4.93
N ARG A 139 -6.95 -5.25 -5.62
CA ARG A 139 -5.77 -5.84 -4.97
C ARG A 139 -4.94 -4.78 -4.23
N GLN A 140 -4.78 -3.61 -4.82
CA GLN A 140 -4.06 -2.49 -4.19
C GLN A 140 -4.80 -1.98 -2.95
N LEU A 141 -6.12 -1.80 -3.05
CA LEU A 141 -6.96 -1.39 -1.93
C LEU A 141 -6.86 -2.37 -0.75
N GLU A 142 -6.92 -3.68 -1.03
CA GLU A 142 -6.76 -4.68 0.02
C GLU A 142 -5.36 -4.65 0.64
N GLY A 143 -4.32 -4.49 -0.20
CA GLY A 143 -2.95 -4.29 0.26
C GLY A 143 -2.79 -3.08 1.18
N TRP A 144 -3.45 -1.96 0.84
CA TRP A 144 -3.45 -0.74 1.66
C TRP A 144 -4.13 -0.97 3.00
N ARG A 145 -5.29 -1.63 3.03
CA ARG A 145 -6.00 -1.96 4.28
C ARG A 145 -5.16 -2.83 5.21
N VAL A 146 -4.49 -3.84 4.68
CA VAL A 146 -3.61 -4.71 5.47
C VAL A 146 -2.42 -3.92 6.03
N ALA A 147 -1.79 -3.08 5.21
CA ALA A 147 -0.68 -2.24 5.63
C ALA A 147 -1.09 -1.23 6.71
N GLU A 148 -2.26 -0.60 6.57
CA GLU A 148 -2.82 0.33 7.55
C GLU A 148 -3.09 -0.37 8.89
N ALA A 149 -3.71 -1.55 8.86
CA ALA A 149 -3.94 -2.34 10.07
C ALA A 149 -2.64 -2.75 10.76
N GLN A 150 -1.59 -3.09 10.00
CA GLN A 150 -0.26 -3.36 10.54
C GLN A 150 0.39 -2.10 11.12
N GLN A 151 0.25 -0.97 10.44
CA GLN A 151 0.79 0.31 10.89
C GLN A 151 0.18 0.73 12.23
N GLU A 152 -1.14 0.60 12.41
CA GLU A 152 -1.80 0.90 13.69
C GLU A 152 -1.34 -0.04 14.82
N LYS A 153 -1.16 -1.34 14.53
CA LYS A 153 -0.57 -2.28 15.49
C LYS A 153 0.86 -1.89 15.89
N LEU A 154 1.68 -1.46 14.94
CA LEU A 154 3.05 -1.02 15.24
C LEU A 154 3.06 0.30 16.01
N LYS A 155 2.23 1.28 15.65
CA LYS A 155 2.10 2.55 16.39
C LYS A 155 1.69 2.31 17.84
N THR A 156 0.71 1.43 18.08
CA THR A 156 0.28 1.08 19.44
C THR A 156 1.37 0.35 20.21
N ALA A 157 2.10 -0.59 19.58
CA ALA A 157 3.24 -1.26 20.21
C ALA A 157 4.37 -0.29 20.56
N VAL A 158 4.72 0.64 19.66
CA VAL A 158 5.73 1.69 19.91
C VAL A 158 5.30 2.61 21.04
N LYS A 159 4.02 3.00 21.09
CA LYS A 159 3.49 3.82 22.19
C LYS A 159 3.64 3.11 23.54
N ARG A 160 3.25 1.83 23.63
CA ARG A 160 3.42 1.01 24.84
C ARG A 160 4.89 0.88 25.25
N ARG A 161 5.79 0.64 24.29
CA ARG A 161 7.23 0.56 24.56
C ARG A 161 7.78 1.89 25.06
N ARG A 162 7.32 3.01 24.50
CA ARG A 162 7.68 4.36 24.99
C ARG A 162 7.23 4.57 26.43
N GLU A 163 6.00 4.21 26.77
CA GLU A 163 5.48 4.31 28.15
C GLU A 163 6.35 3.48 29.12
N LEU A 164 6.67 2.22 28.77
CA LEU A 164 7.57 1.39 29.58
C LEU A 164 8.96 1.98 29.78
N ILE A 165 9.53 2.59 28.74
CA ILE A 165 10.83 3.25 28.83
C ILE A 165 10.73 4.46 29.77
N GLN A 166 9.67 5.27 29.63
CA GLN A 166 9.44 6.42 30.51
C GLN A 166 9.27 6.00 31.98
N ASP A 167 8.49 4.94 32.23
CA ASP A 167 8.30 4.39 33.58
C ASP A 167 9.63 3.89 34.17
N ALA A 168 10.44 3.19 33.38
CA ALA A 168 11.75 2.71 33.80
C ALA A 168 12.70 3.87 34.10
N GLU A 169 12.73 4.89 33.24
CA GLU A 169 13.51 6.09 33.47
C GLU A 169 13.06 6.84 34.73
N ASP A 170 11.76 6.95 34.97
CA ASP A 170 11.21 7.60 36.17
C ASP A 170 11.51 6.81 37.43
N MET A 171 11.46 5.47 37.38
CA MET A 171 11.91 4.62 38.47
C MET A 171 13.39 4.83 38.78
N ILE A 172 14.25 4.88 37.75
CA ILE A 172 15.69 5.14 37.92
C ILE A 172 15.92 6.53 38.51
N ARG A 173 15.25 7.56 37.98
CA ARG A 173 15.32 8.94 38.49
C ARG A 173 14.86 9.02 39.95
N LYS A 174 13.80 8.30 40.32
CA LYS A 174 13.30 8.23 41.69
C LYS A 174 14.30 7.57 42.63
N ARG A 175 14.85 6.40 42.25
CA ARG A 175 15.90 5.72 43.03
C ARG A 175 17.14 6.58 43.20
N LEU A 176 17.57 7.29 42.16
CA LEU A 176 18.72 8.21 42.25
C LEU A 176 18.44 9.34 43.24
N LYS A 177 17.25 9.96 43.18
CA LYS A 177 16.82 10.98 44.15
C LYS A 177 16.70 10.44 45.57
N GLU A 178 16.24 9.22 45.76
CA GLU A 178 16.19 8.54 47.06
C GLU A 178 17.60 8.27 47.60
N MET A 179 18.53 7.80 46.76
CA MET A 179 19.93 7.65 47.13
C MET A 179 20.58 8.97 47.51
N ASP A 180 20.29 10.06 46.79
CA ASP A 180 20.80 11.40 47.10
C ASP A 180 20.19 11.98 48.38
N GLN A 181 18.91 11.70 48.69
CA GLN A 181 18.26 12.07 49.96
C GLN A 181 18.81 11.27 51.14
N VAL A 182 19.03 9.96 50.98
CA VAL A 182 19.68 9.11 51.99
C VAL A 182 21.14 9.52 52.19
N ARG A 183 21.82 10.05 51.17
CA ARG A 183 23.17 10.65 51.26
C ARG A 183 23.19 11.97 52.04
N GLY A 184 22.07 12.67 52.15
CA GLY A 184 21.91 13.87 52.97
C GLY A 184 21.84 13.59 54.48
N GLU A 185 21.37 12.41 54.88
CA GLU A 185 21.24 12.02 56.31
C GLU A 185 22.18 10.88 56.74
N SER A 186 22.73 10.10 55.80
CA SER A 186 23.71 9.05 56.09
C SER A 186 25.00 9.27 55.31
N SER A 187 26.05 9.68 56.01
CA SER A 187 27.41 9.90 55.48
C SER A 187 28.15 8.63 55.01
N CYS A 188 27.44 7.52 54.77
CA CYS A 188 28.05 6.19 54.86
C CYS A 188 28.29 5.46 53.53
N LEU A 189 27.82 5.96 52.39
CA LEU A 189 27.94 5.23 51.10
C LEU A 189 28.52 6.07 49.96
N ASP A 190 29.42 7.01 50.28
CA ASP A 190 30.37 7.57 49.30
C ASP A 190 31.79 7.06 49.49
N LYS A 191 31.90 5.80 49.89
CA LYS A 191 33.06 5.00 49.52
C LYS A 191 32.87 4.51 48.09
N ARG A 192 32.85 5.43 47.10
CA ARG A 192 33.73 5.17 45.96
C ARG A 192 35.05 4.86 46.62
N ILE A 193 35.58 3.67 46.39
CA ILE A 193 36.90 3.26 46.86
C ILE A 193 37.85 4.35 46.36
N ARG A 194 38.03 5.38 47.18
CA ARG A 194 39.14 6.30 47.09
C ARG A 194 40.24 5.39 47.58
N PRO A 195 41.08 4.83 46.68
CA PRO A 195 42.13 3.94 47.13
C PRO A 195 42.83 4.69 48.24
N GLU A 196 42.84 4.08 49.42
CA GLU A 196 43.57 4.63 50.54
C GLU A 196 44.98 4.92 50.01
N PRO A 197 45.67 5.99 50.40
CA PRO A 197 47.05 6.21 49.94
C PRO A 197 47.96 4.98 50.14
N ALA A 198 47.59 4.06 51.05
CA ALA A 198 48.14 2.72 51.18
C ALA A 198 47.78 1.78 49.99
N ASP A 199 46.51 1.66 49.61
CA ASP A 199 46.05 0.85 48.46
C ASP A 199 46.68 1.32 47.15
N LYS A 200 46.77 2.64 46.93
CA LYS A 200 47.39 3.19 45.71
C LYS A 200 48.86 2.79 45.61
N ARG A 201 49.60 2.85 46.74
CA ARG A 201 51.00 2.40 46.81
C ARG A 201 51.14 0.89 46.62
N LEU A 202 50.18 0.11 47.11
CA LEU A 202 50.15 -1.33 46.91
C LEU A 202 49.95 -1.69 45.43
N PHE A 203 49.01 -1.03 44.75
CA PHE A 203 48.81 -1.22 43.30
C PHE A 203 50.02 -0.74 42.48
N GLU A 204 50.63 0.39 42.84
CA GLU A 204 51.87 0.85 42.21
C GLU A 204 53.02 -0.15 42.41
N ALA A 205 53.15 -0.74 43.60
CA ALA A 205 54.14 -1.79 43.86
C ALA A 205 53.89 -3.04 43.00
N TYR A 206 52.63 -3.52 42.92
CA TYR A 206 52.30 -4.66 42.07
C TYR A 206 52.55 -4.40 40.58
N LEU A 207 52.24 -3.19 40.09
CA LEU A 207 52.52 -2.83 38.70
C LEU A 207 54.02 -2.81 38.42
N ASN A 208 54.82 -2.24 39.33
CA ASN A 208 56.28 -2.25 39.20
C ASN A 208 56.87 -3.68 39.28
N GLU A 209 56.30 -4.55 40.12
CA GLU A 209 56.69 -5.96 40.18
C GLU A 209 56.35 -6.70 38.89
N LEU A 210 55.18 -6.44 38.31
CA LEU A 210 54.77 -6.99 37.01
C LEU A 210 55.70 -6.52 35.89
N ASP A 211 56.04 -5.24 35.84
CA ASP A 211 57.00 -4.71 34.86
C ASP A 211 58.37 -5.39 35.00
N ALA A 212 58.83 -5.64 36.23
CA ALA A 212 60.07 -6.37 36.48
C ALA A 212 59.98 -7.86 36.11
N ILE A 213 58.80 -8.49 36.23
CA ILE A 213 58.57 -9.87 35.77
C ILE A 213 58.56 -9.93 34.25
N TYR A 214 57.87 -9.02 33.57
CA TYR A 214 57.87 -8.95 32.11
C TYR A 214 59.27 -8.64 31.57
N ALA A 215 60.01 -7.70 32.15
CA ALA A 215 61.38 -7.41 31.74
C ALA A 215 62.32 -8.62 31.91
N ARG A 216 62.17 -9.40 32.98
CA ARG A 216 62.92 -10.66 33.15
C ARG A 216 62.51 -11.71 32.13
N THR A 217 61.21 -11.80 31.84
CA THR A 217 60.68 -12.72 30.83
C THR A 217 61.21 -12.37 29.44
N ASP A 218 61.18 -11.08 29.08
CA ASP A 218 61.74 -10.56 27.84
C ASP A 218 63.25 -10.79 27.76
N ALA A 219 64.01 -10.59 28.85
CA ALA A 219 65.43 -10.88 28.89
C ALA A 219 65.74 -12.38 28.72
N VAL A 220 64.88 -13.26 29.23
CA VAL A 220 64.97 -14.72 28.96
C VAL A 220 64.68 -14.99 27.49
N PHE A 221 63.61 -14.43 26.92
CA PHE A 221 63.29 -14.59 25.50
C PHE A 221 64.35 -14.00 24.56
N GLN A 222 65.01 -12.91 24.96
CA GLN A 222 66.13 -12.31 24.22
C GLN A 222 67.42 -13.13 24.34
N SER A 223 67.65 -13.77 25.50
CA SER A 223 68.83 -14.62 25.71
C SER A 223 68.68 -16.02 25.11
N CYS A 224 67.45 -16.46 24.87
CA CYS A 224 67.16 -17.53 23.94
C CYS A 224 67.43 -17.05 22.50
N GLU A 225 68.69 -17.19 22.04
CA GLU A 225 69.10 -16.97 20.65
C GLU A 225 68.43 -17.98 19.69
N THR A 226 67.13 -17.90 19.56
CA THR A 226 66.43 -18.59 18.50
C THR A 226 65.62 -17.57 17.74
N GLU A 227 66.23 -17.05 16.66
CA GLU A 227 65.52 -16.31 15.63
C GLU A 227 64.18 -17.02 15.35
N PRO A 228 63.04 -16.34 15.54
CA PRO A 228 61.72 -16.82 15.18
C PRO A 228 61.73 -17.54 13.83
N LYS A 229 61.70 -18.87 13.83
CA LYS A 229 61.61 -19.61 12.57
C LYS A 229 60.17 -19.51 12.11
N MET A 230 59.94 -18.78 11.02
CA MET A 230 58.66 -18.72 10.35
C MET A 230 58.29 -20.14 9.89
N GLY A 231 57.41 -20.80 10.65
CA GLY A 231 57.02 -22.19 10.46
C GLY A 231 55.50 -22.33 10.45
N PRO A 232 54.95 -23.31 9.69
CA PRO A 232 53.51 -23.55 9.64
C PRO A 232 52.98 -24.01 11.01
N TYR A 233 52.10 -23.19 11.57
CA TYR A 233 51.74 -23.22 12.99
C TYR A 233 50.86 -24.38 13.47
N LEU A 234 50.38 -25.22 12.56
CA LEU A 234 49.34 -26.19 12.92
C LEU A 234 49.82 -27.63 13.02
N ASN A 235 51.03 -27.97 12.55
CA ASN A 235 51.48 -29.36 12.45
C ASN A 235 52.98 -29.56 12.80
N THR A 236 53.59 -28.68 13.59
CA THR A 236 55.00 -28.89 13.98
C THR A 236 55.04 -29.62 15.31
N THR A 237 55.40 -30.91 15.29
CA THR A 237 55.64 -31.71 16.50
C THR A 237 56.76 -31.04 17.31
N PRO A 238 56.55 -30.68 18.58
CA PRO A 238 57.59 -30.07 19.40
C PRO A 238 58.84 -30.96 19.41
N LEU A 239 60.01 -30.38 19.15
CA LEU A 239 61.24 -31.16 19.09
C LEU A 239 61.64 -31.54 20.52
N LYS A 240 61.65 -32.84 20.82
CA LYS A 240 62.13 -33.34 22.11
C LYS A 240 63.66 -33.16 22.16
N LYS A 241 64.13 -32.35 23.09
CA LYS A 241 65.55 -32.12 23.39
C LYS A 241 65.87 -32.59 24.80
N ARG A 242 67.15 -32.83 25.06
CA ARG A 242 67.65 -33.19 26.39
C ARG A 242 68.87 -32.33 26.69
N ASP A 243 68.86 -31.68 27.83
CA ASP A 243 70.02 -30.98 28.39
C ASP A 243 70.36 -31.64 29.73
N GLY A 244 71.51 -32.34 29.78
CA GLY A 244 71.89 -33.17 30.92
C GLY A 244 70.86 -34.28 31.21
N ASP A 245 70.26 -34.25 32.40
CA ASP A 245 69.20 -35.20 32.82
C ASP A 245 67.78 -34.69 32.58
N ILE A 246 67.62 -33.47 32.05
CA ILE A 246 66.31 -32.86 31.85
C ILE A 246 65.91 -33.01 30.38
N GLU A 247 64.83 -33.75 30.14
CA GLU A 247 64.16 -33.78 28.84
C GLU A 247 63.14 -32.65 28.77
N TYR A 248 63.18 -31.87 27.70
CA TYR A 248 62.24 -30.78 27.45
C TYR A 248 61.79 -30.77 25.99
N TYR A 249 60.61 -30.22 25.73
CA TYR A 249 60.09 -30.02 24.38
C TYR A 249 60.33 -28.58 23.98
N GLU A 250 61.06 -28.38 22.90
CA GLU A 250 61.31 -27.04 22.37
C GLU A 250 60.24 -26.71 21.32
N ASN A 251 59.53 -25.60 21.53
CA ASN A 251 58.58 -25.05 20.58
C ASN A 251 59.04 -23.65 20.17
N VAL A 252 59.59 -23.52 18.95
CA VAL A 252 60.15 -22.28 18.41
C VAL A 252 59.29 -21.72 17.26
N GLY A 253 57.99 -21.93 17.32
CA GLY A 253 57.08 -21.32 16.35
C GLY A 253 56.85 -19.85 16.68
N VAL A 254 56.94 -18.98 15.66
CA VAL A 254 56.30 -17.65 15.72
C VAL A 254 55.22 -17.53 14.65
N LEU A 255 54.00 -17.22 15.09
CA LEU A 255 52.83 -17.07 14.22
C LEU A 255 52.77 -15.63 13.75
N HIS A 256 53.17 -15.40 12.51
CA HIS A 256 52.87 -14.14 11.85
C HIS A 256 51.45 -14.21 11.27
N VAL A 257 50.50 -13.54 11.92
CA VAL A 257 49.15 -13.41 11.36
C VAL A 257 49.12 -12.16 10.47
N PRO A 258 48.75 -12.27 9.18
CA PRO A 258 48.76 -11.15 8.24
C PRO A 258 47.61 -10.15 8.47
N PHE A 259 46.90 -10.25 9.59
CA PHE A 259 45.72 -9.46 9.91
C PHE A 259 45.90 -8.78 11.27
N ASP A 260 45.18 -7.69 11.49
CA ASP A 260 45.18 -6.97 12.75
C ASP A 260 44.80 -7.88 13.93
N PHE A 261 45.31 -7.55 15.11
CA PHE A 261 45.12 -8.35 16.32
C PHE A 261 43.64 -8.63 16.59
N LYS A 262 42.77 -7.62 16.47
CA LYS A 262 41.34 -7.76 16.74
C LYS A 262 40.66 -8.74 15.78
N ARG A 263 40.91 -8.60 14.48
CA ARG A 263 40.37 -9.51 13.46
C ARG A 263 40.90 -10.94 13.62
N THR A 264 42.17 -11.07 14.00
CA THR A 264 42.80 -12.36 14.29
C THR A 264 42.14 -13.04 15.49
N CYS A 265 41.92 -12.32 16.59
CA CYS A 265 41.24 -12.84 17.77
C CYS A 265 39.82 -13.29 17.46
N LEU A 266 39.06 -12.50 16.68
CA LEU A 266 37.70 -12.88 16.27
C LEU A 266 37.69 -14.15 15.41
N ALA A 267 38.58 -14.24 14.42
CA ALA A 267 38.69 -15.44 13.58
C ALA A 267 39.12 -16.68 14.39
N LEU A 268 40.07 -16.52 15.32
CA LEU A 268 40.49 -17.61 16.20
C LEU A 268 39.36 -18.06 17.13
N TRP A 269 38.60 -17.10 17.67
CA TRP A 269 37.42 -17.36 18.48
C TRP A 269 36.37 -18.16 17.70
N GLU A 270 36.08 -17.78 16.46
CA GLU A 270 35.16 -18.53 15.58
C GLU A 270 35.68 -19.95 15.29
N ILE A 271 36.99 -20.13 15.08
CA ILE A 271 37.60 -21.46 14.89
C ILE A 271 37.46 -22.31 16.15
N THR A 272 37.62 -21.74 17.35
CA THR A 272 37.45 -22.48 18.61
C THR A 272 36.02 -22.96 18.85
N ARG A 273 35.03 -22.41 18.13
CA ARG A 273 33.62 -22.83 18.16
C ARG A 273 33.29 -23.92 17.13
N GLN A 274 34.25 -24.40 16.35
CA GLN A 274 33.98 -25.40 15.31
C GLN A 274 33.88 -26.82 15.92
N PRO A 275 32.71 -27.47 15.85
CA PRO A 275 32.43 -28.71 16.58
C PRO A 275 33.26 -29.91 16.08
N TYR A 276 33.73 -29.88 14.84
CA TYR A 276 34.48 -31.01 14.24
C TYR A 276 35.95 -31.11 14.69
N ARG A 277 36.45 -30.15 15.49
CA ARG A 277 37.81 -30.22 16.07
C ARG A 277 37.85 -30.72 17.52
N GLN A 278 36.71 -31.06 18.12
CA GLN A 278 36.60 -31.18 19.58
C GLN A 278 35.78 -32.42 19.98
N LEU A 279 36.32 -33.61 19.69
CA LEU A 279 35.66 -34.90 19.94
C LEU A 279 35.27 -35.16 21.41
N ASP A 280 35.88 -34.46 22.38
CA ASP A 280 35.73 -34.73 23.82
C ASP A 280 35.35 -33.48 24.66
N ARG A 281 34.79 -32.42 24.06
CA ARG A 281 34.45 -31.18 24.80
C ARG A 281 32.98 -31.16 25.21
N GLU A 282 32.70 -30.99 26.50
CA GLU A 282 31.37 -30.74 27.05
C GLU A 282 31.14 -29.23 27.20
N GLU A 283 30.03 -28.69 26.68
CA GLU A 283 29.72 -27.25 26.75
C GLU A 283 29.00 -26.91 28.07
N PHE A 284 29.55 -25.96 28.83
CA PHE A 284 28.92 -25.48 30.06
C PHE A 284 28.01 -24.25 29.80
N ASN A 285 26.69 -24.46 29.86
CA ASN A 285 25.67 -23.45 29.52
C ASN A 285 25.32 -22.46 30.66
N GLY A 286 26.11 -22.41 31.73
CA GLY A 286 25.81 -21.59 32.92
C GLY A 286 26.31 -20.15 32.88
N VAL A 287 26.87 -19.69 31.76
CA VAL A 287 27.51 -18.36 31.65
C VAL A 287 26.53 -17.34 31.09
N GLU A 288 26.44 -16.16 31.73
CA GLU A 288 25.50 -15.09 31.36
C GLU A 288 25.76 -14.50 29.96
N ASP A 289 27.00 -14.55 29.47
CA ASP A 289 27.39 -14.13 28.11
C ASP A 289 28.04 -15.29 27.34
N ALA A 290 27.20 -16.21 26.87
CA ALA A 290 27.59 -17.35 26.05
C ALA A 290 28.05 -16.98 24.63
N GLU A 291 27.91 -15.72 24.21
CA GLU A 291 28.38 -15.25 22.90
C GLU A 291 29.88 -14.93 22.92
N ASN A 292 30.36 -14.36 24.05
CA ASN A 292 31.78 -14.00 24.24
C ASN A 292 32.56 -14.90 25.19
N THR A 293 31.92 -15.90 25.81
CA THR A 293 32.59 -16.78 26.76
C THR A 293 32.35 -18.24 26.41
N ILE A 294 33.44 -19.01 26.30
CA ILE A 294 33.42 -20.45 26.12
C ILE A 294 33.88 -21.04 27.46
N ALA A 295 33.00 -21.79 28.13
CA ALA A 295 33.29 -22.60 29.31
C ALA A 295 33.17 -24.07 28.92
#